data_AF-A0AA35K999-F1
#
_entry.id   AF-A0AA35K999-F1
#
_cell.length_a   1.000
_cell.length_b   1.000
_cell.length_c   1.000
_cell.angle_alpha   90.00
_cell.angle_beta   90.00
_cell.angle_gamma   90.00
#
_symmetry.space_group_name_H-M   'P 1'
#
loop_
_entity.id
_entity.type
_entity.pdbx_description
1 polymer ?
#
loop_
_entity_poly.entity_id
_entity_poly.type
_entity_poly.pdbx_seq_one_letter_code
_entity_poly.pdbx_strand_id
1 'polypeptide(L)'
;MSMMFYKSTTISMYLASKLVEAMYFKGIEAGKVPYFPHADSIIYAVSTAICFQAAVMEVQNLRPSYWKFLLRLTRGRFAVMNRKVLDVFGTEASMNFKDFVPALDPRHTVAPPERPVERSW
;
A
#
# COMPACT_ATOMS: atom_id res chain seq x y z
N MET A 1 25.23 3.34 -13.47
CA MET A 1 25.97 2.10 -13.09
C MET A 1 26.27 1.96 -11.60
N SER A 2 26.25 3.01 -10.77
CA SER A 2 26.55 2.88 -9.32
C SER A 2 25.39 2.34 -8.46
N MET A 3 24.12 2.46 -8.89
CA MET A 3 22.96 1.93 -8.13
C MET A 3 22.73 0.42 -8.26
N MET A 4 23.44 -0.27 -9.16
CA MET A 4 23.31 -1.73 -9.26
C MET A 4 24.01 -2.46 -8.11
N PHE A 5 24.89 -1.77 -7.35
CA PHE A 5 25.76 -2.39 -6.36
C PHE A 5 25.60 -1.87 -4.92
N TYR A 6 24.79 -0.82 -4.66
CA TYR A 6 24.51 -0.37 -3.29
C TYR A 6 23.13 -0.79 -2.81
N LYS A 7 23.11 -1.89 -2.04
CA LYS A 7 21.97 -2.60 -1.45
C LYS A 7 21.32 -1.83 -0.29
N SER A 8 21.19 -0.51 -0.39
CA SER A 8 20.47 0.32 0.59
C SER A 8 19.36 1.10 -0.12
N THR A 9 18.16 0.52 -0.09
CA THR A 9 16.91 1.15 -0.54
C THR A 9 16.77 2.56 0.01
N THR A 10 17.25 2.78 1.24
CA THR A 10 17.23 4.06 1.94
C THR A 10 18.02 5.15 1.20
N ILE A 11 19.22 4.85 0.73
CA ILE A 11 20.07 5.83 0.02
C ILE A 11 19.49 6.16 -1.36
N SER A 12 18.98 5.14 -2.07
CA SER A 12 18.35 5.37 -3.38
C SER A 12 17.06 6.18 -3.26
N MET A 13 16.25 5.90 -2.24
CA MET A 13 15.03 6.64 -1.97
C MET A 13 15.36 8.09 -1.57
N TYR A 14 16.37 8.30 -0.73
CA TYR A 14 16.83 9.64 -0.34
C TYR A 14 17.32 10.45 -1.55
N LEU A 15 18.10 9.81 -2.43
CA LEU A 15 18.60 10.45 -3.65
C LEU A 15 17.45 10.81 -4.61
N ALA A 16 16.48 9.91 -4.79
CA ALA A 16 15.29 10.16 -5.59
C ALA A 16 14.44 11.31 -5.02
N SER A 17 14.20 11.32 -3.70
CA SER A 17 13.50 12.42 -3.02
C SER A 17 14.19 13.77 -3.24
N LYS A 18 15.52 13.83 -3.11
CA LYS A 18 16.30 15.05 -3.33
C LYS A 18 16.30 15.51 -4.79
N LEU A 19 16.27 14.57 -5.73
CA LEU A 19 16.15 14.88 -7.15
C LEU A 19 14.78 15.45 -7.48
N VAL A 20 13.70 14.87 -6.94
CA VAL A 20 12.33 15.40 -7.10
C VAL A 20 12.20 16.80 -6.49
N GLU A 21 12.75 17.00 -5.28
CA GLU A 21 12.79 18.30 -4.61
C GLU A 21 13.54 19.35 -5.46
N ALA A 22 14.70 19.01 -6.01
CA ALA A 22 15.47 19.90 -6.88
C ALA A 22 14.74 20.22 -8.20
N MET A 23 14.10 19.23 -8.83
CA MET A 23 13.30 19.46 -10.04
C MET A 23 12.07 20.33 -9.76
N TYR A 24 11.44 20.17 -8.60
CA TYR A 24 10.30 20.96 -8.18
C TYR A 24 10.68 22.44 -7.97
N PHE A 25 11.75 22.73 -7.22
CA PHE A 25 12.23 24.10 -7.06
C PHE A 25 12.63 24.74 -8.39
N LYS A 26 13.34 24.01 -9.24
CA LYS A 26 13.69 24.48 -10.60
C LYS A 26 12.46 24.69 -11.49
N GLY A 27 11.40 23.91 -11.29
CA GLY A 27 10.11 24.07 -11.98
C GLY A 27 9.33 25.31 -11.52
N ILE A 28 9.41 25.65 -10.23
CA ILE A 28 8.84 26.88 -9.66
C ILE A 28 9.59 28.10 -10.20
N GLU A 29 10.92 28.07 -10.22
CA GLU A 29 11.75 29.13 -10.81
C GLU A 29 11.43 29.36 -12.30
N ALA A 30 11.12 28.29 -13.04
CA ALA A 30 10.71 28.37 -14.43
C ALA A 30 9.23 28.81 -14.62
N GLY A 31 8.49 29.08 -13.54
CA GLY A 31 7.09 29.51 -13.56
C GLY A 31 6.09 28.48 -14.07
N LYS A 32 6.48 27.19 -14.18
CA LYS A 32 5.66 26.14 -14.80
C LYS A 32 4.80 25.36 -13.82
N VAL A 33 5.15 25.36 -12.53
CA VAL A 33 4.42 24.62 -11.49
C VAL A 33 4.09 25.54 -10.32
N PRO A 34 2.85 25.51 -9.79
CA PRO A 34 2.47 26.29 -8.63
C PRO A 34 3.17 25.79 -7.36
N TYR A 35 3.51 26.73 -6.47
CA TYR A 35 4.09 26.42 -5.16
C TYR A 35 3.02 25.88 -4.21
N PHE A 36 3.12 24.60 -3.87
CA PHE A 36 2.36 23.95 -2.82
C PHE A 36 3.16 23.86 -1.52
N PRO A 37 2.64 24.38 -0.40
CA PRO A 37 3.13 24.03 0.93
C PRO A 37 2.97 22.52 1.16
N HIS A 38 4.00 21.86 1.71
CA HIS A 38 4.01 20.42 2.02
C HIS A 38 3.97 19.46 0.81
N ALA A 39 4.55 19.87 -0.33
CA ALA A 39 4.66 19.01 -1.52
C ALA A 39 5.34 17.65 -1.22
N ASP A 40 6.29 17.61 -0.29
CA ASP A 40 6.95 16.39 0.21
C ASP A 40 5.96 15.40 0.84
N SER A 41 5.00 15.90 1.62
CA SER A 41 3.94 15.11 2.24
C SER A 41 2.97 14.55 1.20
N ILE A 42 2.65 15.33 0.16
CA ILE A 42 1.80 14.89 -0.95
C ILE A 42 2.49 13.76 -1.72
N ILE A 43 3.76 13.94 -2.08
CA ILE A 43 4.55 12.93 -2.79
C ILE A 43 4.63 11.64 -1.96
N TYR A 44 4.85 11.76 -0.65
CA TYR A 44 4.86 10.61 0.25
C TYR A 44 3.50 9.92 0.33
N ALA A 45 2.41 10.68 0.40
CA ALA A 45 1.05 10.15 0.45
C ALA A 45 0.70 9.38 -0.83
N VAL A 46 0.98 9.97 -2.00
CA VAL A 46 0.75 9.32 -3.31
C VAL A 46 1.58 8.04 -3.45
N SER A 47 2.85 8.09 -3.08
CA SER A 47 3.74 6.92 -3.12
C SER A 47 3.23 5.81 -2.20
N THR A 48 2.75 6.18 -1.01
CA THR A 48 2.18 5.24 -0.04
C THR A 48 0.87 4.65 -0.54
N ALA A 49 0.01 5.44 -1.20
CA ALA A 49 -1.24 4.98 -1.81
C ALA A 49 -1.00 3.93 -2.90
N ILE A 50 0.01 4.15 -3.77
CA ILE A 50 0.39 3.17 -4.80
C ILE A 50 0.87 1.87 -4.15
N CYS A 51 1.68 1.95 -3.09
CA CYS A 51 2.11 0.78 -2.34
C CYS A 51 0.93 0.02 -1.73
N PHE A 52 -0.07 0.73 -1.17
CA PHE A 52 -1.28 0.11 -0.66
C PHE A 52 -2.07 -0.59 -1.77
N GLN A 53 -2.28 0.05 -2.92
CA GLN A 53 -2.99 -0.56 -4.04
C GLN A 53 -2.35 -1.87 -4.49
N ALA A 54 -1.03 -1.85 -4.70
CA ALA A 54 -0.27 -3.07 -5.06
C ALA A 54 -0.37 -4.14 -3.98
N ALA A 55 -0.32 -3.75 -2.70
CA ALA A 55 -0.41 -4.69 -1.59
C ALA A 55 -1.82 -5.26 -1.35
N VAL A 56 -2.88 -4.59 -1.82
CA VAL A 56 -4.25 -5.09 -1.82
C VAL A 56 -4.44 -6.14 -2.92
N MET A 57 -4.03 -5.84 -4.15
CA MET A 57 -4.35 -6.66 -5.31
C MET A 57 -3.32 -7.75 -5.59
N GLU A 58 -2.03 -7.45 -5.45
CA GLU A 58 -0.93 -8.31 -5.91
C GLU A 58 0.22 -8.33 -4.90
N VAL A 59 -0.05 -8.79 -3.67
CA VAL A 59 0.98 -8.80 -2.62
C VAL A 59 2.22 -9.62 -3.02
N GLN A 60 2.03 -10.65 -3.84
CA GLN A 60 3.04 -11.58 -4.29
C GLN A 60 4.17 -10.89 -5.06
N ASN A 61 3.84 -9.81 -5.78
CA ASN A 61 4.80 -9.05 -6.56
C ASN A 61 5.42 -7.90 -5.74
N LEU A 62 4.92 -7.67 -4.52
CA LEU A 62 5.41 -6.59 -3.66
C LEU A 62 6.70 -7.00 -2.95
N ARG A 63 7.71 -6.13 -3.03
CA ARG A 63 8.96 -6.34 -2.30
C ARG A 63 8.72 -6.46 -0.78
N PRO A 64 9.30 -7.46 -0.07
CA PRO A 64 9.03 -7.70 1.35
C PRO A 64 9.29 -6.51 2.29
N SER A 65 10.22 -5.61 1.94
CA SER A 65 10.48 -4.40 2.72
C SER A 65 9.30 -3.43 2.73
N TYR A 66 8.59 -3.30 1.60
CA TYR A 66 7.41 -2.43 1.51
C TYR A 66 6.24 -3.03 2.28
N TRP A 67 6.07 -4.35 2.24
CA TRP A 67 5.11 -5.05 3.08
C TRP A 67 5.32 -4.77 4.58
N LYS A 68 6.57 -4.89 5.08
CA LYS A 68 6.90 -4.55 6.48
C LYS A 68 6.61 -3.10 6.84
N PHE A 69 6.89 -2.17 5.91
CA PHE A 69 6.58 -0.76 6.09
C PHE A 69 5.06 -0.53 6.23
N LEU A 70 4.24 -1.12 5.35
CA LEU A 70 2.78 -1.01 5.38
C LEU A 70 2.19 -1.61 6.66
N LEU A 71 2.70 -2.76 7.11
CA LEU A 71 2.29 -3.36 8.38
C LEU A 71 2.62 -2.47 9.57
N ARG A 72 3.80 -1.84 9.59
CA ARG A 72 4.17 -0.91 10.65
C ARG A 72 3.26 0.32 10.66
N LEU A 73 2.95 0.86 9.48
CA LEU A 73 2.07 2.03 9.32
C LEU A 73 0.64 1.75 9.79
N THR A 74 0.12 0.55 9.51
CA THR A 74 -1.26 0.14 9.84
C THR A 74 -1.39 -0.59 11.17
N ARG A 75 -0.30 -0.71 11.94
CA ARG A 75 -0.23 -1.51 13.18
C ARG A 75 -0.70 -2.96 12.99
N GLY A 76 -0.31 -3.57 11.87
CA GLY A 76 -0.63 -4.95 11.54
C GLY A 76 -2.05 -5.19 11.02
N ARG A 77 -2.95 -4.20 11.06
CA ARG A 77 -4.35 -4.35 10.60
C ARG A 77 -4.45 -4.71 9.13
N PHE A 78 -3.48 -4.29 8.32
CA PHE A 78 -3.47 -4.59 6.90
C PHE A 78 -3.25 -6.08 6.58
N ALA A 79 -2.74 -6.87 7.55
CA ALA A 79 -2.63 -8.32 7.39
C ALA A 79 -4.00 -9.02 7.48
N VAL A 80 -4.94 -8.48 8.26
CA VAL A 80 -6.23 -9.13 8.58
C VAL A 80 -7.37 -8.66 7.67
N MET A 81 -7.09 -8.51 6.38
CA MET A 81 -8.10 -8.18 5.37
C MET A 81 -8.67 -9.46 4.76
N ASN A 82 -9.98 -9.48 4.49
CA ASN A 82 -10.60 -10.59 3.77
C ASN A 82 -10.20 -10.57 2.29
N ARG A 83 -9.10 -11.25 1.96
CA ARG A 83 -8.55 -11.27 0.59
C ARG A 83 -9.28 -12.22 -0.35
N LYS A 84 -10.03 -13.20 0.17
CA LYS A 84 -10.86 -14.10 -0.65
C LYS A 84 -11.86 -13.34 -1.50
N VAL A 85 -12.43 -12.26 -0.96
CA VAL A 85 -13.39 -11.41 -1.70
C VAL A 85 -12.74 -10.71 -2.89
N LEU A 86 -11.43 -10.51 -2.86
CA LEU A 86 -10.67 -9.87 -3.93
C LEU A 86 -10.25 -10.84 -5.04
N ASP A 87 -10.29 -12.16 -4.79
CA ASP A 87 -9.93 -13.15 -5.81
C ASP A 87 -10.92 -13.16 -6.99
N VAL A 88 -12.12 -12.60 -6.82
CA VAL A 88 -13.08 -12.36 -7.92
C VAL A 88 -12.45 -11.52 -9.05
N PHE A 89 -11.45 -10.70 -8.75
CA PHE A 89 -10.73 -9.90 -9.74
C PHE A 89 -9.62 -10.67 -10.47
N GLY A 90 -9.39 -11.94 -10.14
CA GLY A 90 -8.38 -12.79 -10.80
C GLY A 90 -6.93 -12.44 -10.46
N THR A 91 -6.68 -11.65 -9.41
CA THR A 91 -5.32 -11.21 -9.02
C THR A 91 -4.64 -12.10 -7.98
N GLU A 92 -5.27 -13.24 -7.63
CA GLU A 92 -4.77 -14.22 -6.65
C GLU A 92 -4.33 -13.57 -5.33
N ALA A 93 -5.07 -12.54 -4.89
CA ALA A 93 -4.71 -11.71 -3.75
C ALA A 93 -4.60 -12.53 -2.45
N SER A 94 -5.35 -13.63 -2.32
CA SER A 94 -5.32 -14.51 -1.15
C SER A 94 -4.14 -15.50 -1.12
N MET A 95 -3.41 -15.71 -2.23
CA MET A 95 -2.47 -16.83 -2.41
C MET A 95 -1.45 -17.01 -1.27
N ASN A 96 -0.86 -15.91 -0.80
CA ASN A 96 0.21 -15.93 0.22
C ASN A 96 -0.31 -15.70 1.65
N PHE A 97 -1.62 -15.67 1.85
CA PHE A 97 -2.23 -15.40 3.15
C PHE A 97 -3.03 -16.58 3.67
N LYS A 98 -3.12 -16.68 4.99
CA LYS A 98 -4.03 -17.64 5.63
C LYS A 98 -5.47 -17.23 5.36
N ASP A 99 -6.33 -18.23 5.23
CA ASP A 99 -7.77 -18.06 5.15
C ASP A 99 -8.29 -17.26 6.35
N PHE A 100 -8.57 -15.99 6.11
CA PHE A 100 -9.08 -15.06 7.11
C PHE A 100 -10.44 -14.52 6.66
N VAL A 101 -11.47 -14.87 7.41
CA VAL A 101 -12.81 -14.31 7.28
C VAL A 101 -13.11 -13.56 8.59
N PRO A 102 -13.28 -12.23 8.53
CA PRO A 102 -13.66 -11.46 9.71
C PRO A 102 -15.07 -11.85 10.16
N ALA A 103 -15.31 -11.79 11.47
CA ALA A 103 -16.65 -11.95 12.01
C ALA A 103 -17.46 -10.68 11.66
N LEU A 104 -18.32 -10.79 10.65
CA LEU A 104 -19.19 -9.71 10.19
C LEU A 104 -20.62 -10.02 10.62
N ASP A 105 -21.37 -8.98 11.01
CA ASP A 105 -22.80 -9.11 11.31
C ASP A 105 -23.57 -9.38 10.01
N PRO A 106 -24.25 -10.54 9.87
CA PRO A 106 -25.02 -10.90 8.68
C PRO A 106 -26.11 -9.91 8.31
N ARG A 107 -26.60 -9.11 9.28
CA ARG A 107 -27.62 -8.08 9.04
C ARG A 107 -27.11 -6.95 8.13
N HIS A 108 -25.80 -6.77 8.06
CA HIS A 108 -25.15 -5.67 7.35
C HIS A 108 -24.29 -6.16 6.17
N THR A 109 -24.33 -7.45 5.82
CA THR A 109 -23.54 -8.03 4.72
C THR A 109 -24.44 -8.61 3.63
N VAL A 110 -24.15 -8.25 2.38
CA VAL A 110 -24.93 -8.70 1.21
C VAL A 110 -24.60 -10.15 0.80
N ALA A 111 -23.39 -10.61 1.12
CA ALA A 111 -22.97 -11.98 0.93
C ALA A 111 -23.06 -12.74 2.27
N PRO A 112 -23.75 -13.89 2.34
CA PRO A 112 -23.80 -14.68 3.56
C PRO A 112 -22.37 -15.11 3.94
N PRO A 113 -21.94 -14.91 5.19
CA PRO A 113 -20.62 -15.38 5.63
C PRO A 113 -20.54 -16.90 5.49
N GLU A 114 -19.41 -17.43 5.03
CA GLU A 114 -19.16 -18.88 4.93
C GLU A 114 -19.27 -19.60 6.30
N ARG A 115 -19.22 -18.85 7.40
CA ARG A 115 -19.38 -19.38 8.76
C ARG A 115 -20.86 -19.35 9.17
N PRO A 116 -21.39 -20.42 9.77
CA PRO A 116 -22.74 -20.41 10.33
C PRO A 116 -22.84 -19.32 11.40
N VAL A 117 -23.89 -18.53 11.30
CA VAL A 117 -24.19 -17.43 12.23
C VAL A 117 -24.62 -18.04 13.56
N GLU A 118 -23.76 -18.00 14.57
CA GLU A 118 -24.14 -18.36 15.93
C GLU A 118 -25.08 -17.26 16.45
N ARG A 119 -26.39 -17.51 16.38
CA ARG A 119 -27.41 -16.64 16.98
C ARG A 119 -27.36 -16.85 18.49
N SER A 120 -26.64 -16.00 19.23
CA SER A 120 -26.90 -15.83 20.66
C SER A 120 -28.22 -15.06 20.80
N TRP A 121 -29.26 -15.77 21.24
CA TRP A 121 -30.54 -15.21 21.67
C TRP A 121 -30.36 -14.37 22.94
#